data_AF-A0A6N2ENN7-F1
#
_entry.id   AF-A0A6N2ENN7-F1
#
_cell.length_a   1.000
_cell.length_b   1.000
_cell.length_c   1.000
_cell.angle_alpha   90.00
_cell.angle_beta   90.00
_cell.angle_gamma   90.00
#
_symmetry.space_group_name_H-M   'P 1'
#
loop_
_entity.id
_entity.type
_entity.pdbx_description
1 polymer ?
#
loop_
_entity_poly.entity_id
_entity_poly.type
_entity_poly.pdbx_seq_one_letter_code
_entity_poly.pdbx_strand_id
1 'polypeptide(L)' 'MAELSGERVLVTGGAGFIGSHICRALLEAGAKVCVIDDLSTGRRERVPG' A
#
# COMPACT_ATOMS: atom_id res chain seq x y z
N MET A 1 -7.84 -3.00 15.99
CA MET A 1 -6.80 -3.07 14.95
C MET A 1 -5.48 -2.64 15.58
N ALA A 2 -4.34 -3.19 15.17
CA ALA A 2 -3.05 -2.70 15.64
C ALA A 2 -2.90 -1.23 15.23
N GLU A 3 -2.54 -0.36 16.17
CA GLU A 3 -2.29 1.06 15.91
C GLU A 3 -0.92 1.15 15.24
N LEU A 4 -0.89 1.30 13.91
CA LEU A 4 0.33 1.44 13.11
C LEU A 4 0.68 2.91 12.87
N SER A 5 0.13 3.80 13.70
CA SER A 5 0.27 5.25 13.59
C SER A 5 1.75 5.65 13.63
N GLY A 6 2.24 6.22 12.53
CA GLY A 6 3.64 6.67 12.41
C GLY A 6 4.65 5.62 11.95
N GLU A 7 4.25 4.35 11.83
CA GLU A 7 5.10 3.28 11.30
C GLU A 7 5.38 3.47 9.81
N ARG A 8 6.56 3.04 9.34
CA ARG A 8 6.93 3.07 7.92
C ARG A 8 6.87 1.67 7.33
N VAL A 9 6.02 1.48 6.32
CA VAL A 9 5.78 0.17 5.70
C VAL A 9 6.13 0.22 4.22
N LEU A 10 6.92 -0.75 3.75
CA LEU A 10 7.17 -0.99 2.34
C LEU A 10 6.22 -2.09 1.85
N VAL A 11 5.46 -1.80 0.79
CA VAL A 11 4.60 -2.78 0.12
C VAL A 11 5.13 -3.01 -1.29
N THR A 12 5.52 -4.25 -1.57
CA THR A 12 5.84 -4.71 -2.92
C THR A 12 4.58 -5.18 -3.63
N GLY A 13 4.39 -4.83 -4.91
CA GLY A 13 3.17 -5.21 -5.65
C GLY A 13 1.95 -4.35 -5.29
N GLY A 14 2.17 -3.15 -4.74
CA GLY A 14 1.10 -2.26 -4.23
C GLY A 14 0.16 -1.69 -5.31
N ALA A 15 0.52 -1.80 -6.59
CA ALA A 15 -0.36 -1.46 -7.70
C ALA A 15 -1.18 -2.66 -8.21
N GLY A 16 -0.97 -3.85 -7.66
CA GLY A 16 -1.75 -5.07 -7.90
C GLY A 16 -3.08 -5.10 -7.10
N PHE A 17 -3.90 -6.13 -7.32
CA PHE A 17 -5.22 -6.27 -6.64
C PHE A 17 -5.08 -6.32 -5.11
N ILE A 18 -4.32 -7.30 -4.60
CA ILE A 18 -4.16 -7.48 -3.15
C ILE A 18 -3.35 -6.31 -2.56
N GLY A 19 -2.26 -5.93 -3.22
CA GLY A 19 -1.37 -4.87 -2.75
C GLY A 19 -2.08 -3.53 -2.55
N SER A 20 -2.96 -3.12 -3.46
CA SER A 20 -3.70 -1.85 -3.31
C SER A 20 -4.64 -1.86 -2.11
N HIS A 21 -5.29 -2.99 -1.83
CA HIS A 21 -6.16 -3.13 -0.65
C HIS A 21 -5.35 -3.12 0.65
N ILE A 22 -4.18 -3.78 0.68
CA ILE A 22 -3.27 -3.73 1.82
C ILE A 22 -2.76 -2.31 2.06
N CYS A 23 -2.33 -1.60 1.01
CA CYS A 23 -1.89 -0.21 1.12
C CYS A 23 -2.98 0.67 1.74
N ARG A 24 -4.23 0.52 1.28
CA ARG A 24 -5.36 1.27 1.82
C ARG A 24 -5.60 0.98 3.31
N ALA A 25 -5.61 -0.29 3.70
CA ALA A 25 -5.79 -0.67 5.10
C ALA A 25 -4.65 -0.17 6.01
N LEU A 26 -3.41 -0.17 5.52
CA LEU A 26 -2.25 0.38 6.25
C LEU A 26 -2.35 1.89 6.44
N LEU A 27 -2.77 2.63 5.39
CA LEU A 27 -3.03 4.07 5.49
C LEU A 27 -4.16 4.38 6.47
N GLU A 28 -5.27 3.62 6.42
CA GLU A 28 -6.38 3.73 7.37
C GLU A 28 -5.95 3.41 8.81
N ALA A 29 -4.92 2.59 9.00
CA ALA A 29 -4.31 2.30 10.31
C ALA A 29 -3.26 3.35 10.77
N GLY A 30 -3.04 4.42 10.00
CA GLY A 30 -2.11 5.52 10.34
C GLY A 30 -0.65 5.29 9.93
N ALA A 31 -0.35 4.23 9.18
CA ALA A 31 0.99 3.97 8.70
C ALA A 31 1.37 4.90 7.53
N LYS A 32 2.67 5.10 7.35
CA LYS A 32 3.29 5.72 6.16
C LYS A 32 3.69 4.62 5.19
N VAL A 33 3.01 4.55 4.05
CA VAL A 33 3.21 3.47 3.07
C VAL A 33 4.09 3.95 1.92
N CYS A 34 5.10 3.14 1.59
CA CYS A 34 5.88 3.25 0.36
C CYS A 34 5.56 2.04 -0.52
N VAL A 35 5.32 2.28 -1.81
CA VAL A 35 4.99 1.21 -2.77
C VAL A 35 6.13 1.02 -3.75
N ILE A 36 6.54 -0.24 -3.96
CA ILE A 36 7.39 -0.66 -5.07
C ILE A 36 6.58 -1.63 -5.93
N ASP A 37 6.45 -1.31 -7.21
CA ASP A 37 5.72 -2.12 -8.17
C ASP A 37 6.33 -1.92 -9.56
N ASP A 38 6.48 -3.01 -10.31
CA ASP A 38 7.04 -2.99 -11.67
C ASP A 38 5.98 -2.77 -12.76
N LEU A 39 4.70 -2.71 -12.37
CA LEU A 39 3.54 -2.54 -13.25
C LEU A 39 3.40 -3.63 -14.32
N SER A 40 3.99 -4.82 -14.12
CA SER A 40 3.87 -5.96 -15.04
C SER A 40 2.40 -6.39 -15.24
N THR A 41 1.61 -6.37 -14.16
CA THR A 41 0.15 -6.58 -14.17
C THR A 41 -0.62 -5.55 -13.33
N GLY A 42 0.10 -4.71 -12.59
CA GLY A 42 -0.45 -3.64 -11.76
C GLY A 42 -0.88 -2.42 -12.59
N ARG A 43 -1.66 -1.53 -11.97
CA ARG A 43 -2.06 -0.26 -12.58
C ARG A 43 -1.73 0.88 -11.63
N ARG A 44 -1.04 1.90 -12.11
CA ARG A 44 -0.64 3.06 -11.29
C ARG A 44 -1.83 3.71 -10.56
N GLU A 45 -2.99 3.74 -11.19
CA GLU A 45 -4.26 4.24 -10.62
C GLU A 45 -4.73 3.49 -9.37
N ARG A 46 -4.26 2.26 -9.16
CA ARG A 46 -4.60 1.46 -7.97
C ARG A 46 -3.76 1.83 -6.75
N VAL A 47 -2.67 2.57 -6.91
CA VAL A 47 -1.89 3.06 -5.78
C VAL A 47 -2.73 4.12 -5.06
N PRO A 48 -3.11 3.91 -3.79
CA PRO A 48 -3.86 4.91 -3.04
C PRO A 48 -3.00 6.16 -2.83
N GLY A 49 -3.63 7.34 -2.98
CA GLY A 49 -3.03 8.65 -2.79
C GLY A 49 -2.96 9.09 -1.34
#